data_AF-A0A850GB74-F1
#
_entry.id   AF-A0A850GB74-F1
#
_cell.length_a   1.000
_cell.length_b   1.000
_cell.length_c   1.000
_cell.angle_alpha   90.00
_cell.angle_beta   90.00
_cell.angle_gamma   90.00
#
_symmetry.space_group_name_H-M   'P 1'
#
loop_
_entity.id
_entity.type
_entity.pdbx_description
1 polymer ?
#
loop_
_entity_poly.entity_id
_entity_poly.type
_entity_poly.pdbx_seq_one_letter_code
_entity_poly.pdbx_strand_id
1 'polypeptide(L)'
;MIDDETRAKIRRLHYAEHWRVGTIAAQLGLHHDTVRRALGKRKVVSLRVCPSKLDPYKDFIHKALEEYPRLRATRLYDMVVARGFEGSVTIVRRYARRIRPSGGREAFLRLNTLPGEQAQVDWGQLRPRRGRQRQTDAVVLRNDRGCCPGGKRRSSRT
;
A
#
# COMPACT_ATOMS: atom_id res chain seq x y z
N MET A 1 22.22 -13.36 -17.82
CA MET A 1 21.70 -13.83 -16.52
C MET A 1 21.80 -15.34 -16.58
N ILE A 2 22.51 -15.99 -15.66
CA ILE A 2 22.77 -17.45 -15.75
C ILE A 2 21.52 -18.18 -15.24
N ASP A 3 21.18 -19.29 -15.89
CA ASP A 3 20.13 -20.19 -15.44
C ASP A 3 20.47 -20.90 -14.12
N ASP A 4 19.45 -21.24 -13.33
CA ASP A 4 19.62 -21.86 -12.01
C ASP A 4 20.22 -23.27 -12.10
N GLU A 5 19.95 -24.02 -13.17
CA GLU A 5 20.54 -25.34 -13.42
C GLU A 5 22.05 -25.23 -13.66
N THR A 6 22.45 -24.26 -14.50
CA THR A 6 23.86 -23.98 -14.78
C THR A 6 24.60 -23.55 -13.50
N ARG A 7 23.93 -22.79 -12.63
CA ARG A 7 24.49 -22.38 -11.34
C ARG A 7 24.67 -23.56 -10.38
N ALA A 8 23.71 -24.49 -10.33
CA ALA A 8 23.81 -25.70 -9.53
C ALA A 8 24.97 -26.59 -9.99
N LYS A 9 25.15 -26.71 -11.32
CA LYS A 9 26.27 -27.45 -11.91
C LYS A 9 27.63 -26.86 -11.56
N ILE A 10 27.78 -25.53 -11.64
CA ILE A 10 28.99 -24.81 -11.19
C ILE A 10 29.29 -25.11 -9.71
N ARG A 11 28.27 -25.09 -8.85
CA ARG A 11 28.45 -25.38 -7.41
C ARG A 11 28.86 -26.82 -7.15
N ARG A 12 28.26 -27.79 -7.85
CA ARG A 12 28.63 -29.21 -7.75
C ARG A 12 30.09 -29.44 -8.13
N LEU A 13 30.50 -28.95 -9.31
CA LEU A 13 31.88 -29.10 -9.81
C LEU A 13 32.91 -28.46 -8.86
N HIS A 14 32.56 -27.32 -8.25
CA HIS A 14 33.46 -26.62 -7.36
C HIS A 14 33.52 -27.19 -5.94
N TYR A 15 32.38 -27.56 -5.32
CA TYR A 15 32.32 -27.99 -3.92
C TYR A 15 32.42 -29.51 -3.73
N ALA A 16 31.89 -30.32 -4.65
CA ALA A 16 31.97 -31.78 -4.54
C ALA A 16 33.26 -32.29 -5.20
N GLU A 17 33.53 -31.85 -6.42
CA GLU A 17 34.63 -32.36 -7.24
C GLU A 17 35.92 -31.52 -7.08
N HIS A 18 35.85 -30.36 -6.40
CA HIS A 18 36.99 -29.49 -6.08
C HIS A 18 37.73 -28.95 -7.31
N TRP A 19 37.02 -28.76 -8.42
CA TRP A 19 37.62 -28.21 -9.65
C TRP A 19 37.96 -26.72 -9.49
N ARG A 20 39.06 -26.30 -10.11
CA ARG A 20 39.47 -24.89 -10.15
C ARG A 20 38.51 -24.07 -11.01
N VAL A 21 38.32 -22.80 -10.65
CA VAL A 21 37.41 -21.87 -11.35
C VAL A 21 37.71 -21.77 -12.85
N GLY A 22 38.99 -21.76 -13.23
CA GLY A 22 39.41 -21.74 -14.64
C GLY A 22 39.04 -23.01 -15.41
N THR A 23 39.13 -24.17 -14.77
CA THR A 23 38.74 -25.46 -15.36
C THR A 23 37.23 -25.52 -15.61
N ILE A 24 36.45 -25.03 -14.64
CA ILE A 24 34.98 -24.95 -14.77
C ILE A 24 34.58 -23.97 -15.89
N ALA A 25 35.28 -22.84 -15.99
CA ALA A 25 35.08 -21.84 -17.03
C ALA A 25 35.34 -22.41 -18.44
N ALA A 26 36.47 -23.10 -18.63
CA ALA A 26 36.81 -23.75 -19.89
C ALA A 26 35.82 -24.87 -20.26
N GLN A 27 35.41 -25.70 -19.30
CA GLN A 27 34.51 -26.83 -19.53
C GLN A 27 33.08 -26.41 -19.90
N LEU A 28 32.58 -25.33 -19.29
CA LEU A 28 31.22 -24.83 -19.53
C LEU A 28 31.17 -23.71 -20.59
N GLY A 29 32.32 -23.32 -21.15
CA GLY A 29 32.40 -22.19 -22.09
C GLY A 29 31.99 -20.85 -21.50
N LEU A 30 32.15 -20.67 -20.18
CA LEU A 30 31.74 -19.48 -19.45
C LEU A 30 32.94 -18.61 -19.11
N HIS A 31 32.75 -17.29 -19.08
CA HIS A 31 33.77 -16.39 -18.55
C HIS A 31 34.05 -16.69 -17.06
N HIS A 32 35.30 -16.64 -16.64
CA HIS A 32 35.70 -16.97 -15.27
C HIS A 32 35.03 -16.09 -14.20
N ASP A 33 34.69 -14.83 -14.53
CA ASP A 33 33.90 -13.96 -13.65
C ASP A 33 32.46 -14.42 -13.46
N THR A 34 31.88 -15.04 -14.48
CA THR A 34 30.53 -15.63 -14.42
C THR A 34 30.52 -16.78 -13.40
N VAL A 35 31.56 -17.62 -13.43
CA VAL A 35 31.77 -18.70 -12.46
C VAL A 35 32.02 -18.14 -11.05
N ARG A 36 32.90 -17.13 -10.92
CA ARG A 36 33.19 -16.46 -9.64
C ARG A 36 31.94 -15.82 -9.03
N ARG A 37 31.08 -15.20 -9.85
CA ARG A 37 29.80 -14.62 -9.42
C ARG A 37 28.77 -15.67 -9.05
N ALA A 38 28.75 -16.82 -9.73
CA ALA A 38 27.87 -17.95 -9.42
C ALA A 38 28.21 -18.60 -8.06
N LEU A 39 29.51 -18.68 -7.74
CA LEU A 39 30.07 -19.16 -6.47
C LEU A 39 29.99 -18.13 -5.34
N GLY A 40 30.05 -16.84 -5.67
CA GLY A 40 29.92 -15.75 -4.71
C GLY A 40 28.63 -15.89 -3.89
N LYS A 41 28.74 -15.79 -2.56
CA LYS A 41 27.58 -15.76 -1.66
C LYS A 41 26.63 -14.66 -2.15
N ARG A 42 25.35 -15.01 -2.34
CA ARG A 42 24.30 -14.00 -2.48
C ARG A 42 24.44 -13.12 -1.23
N LYS A 43 24.83 -11.85 -1.39
CA LYS A 43 24.83 -10.90 -0.28
C LYS A 43 23.38 -10.85 0.19
N VAL A 44 23.08 -11.63 1.23
CA VAL A 44 21.87 -11.44 1.99
C VAL A 44 22.08 -10.06 2.59
N VAL A 45 21.45 -9.06 1.98
CA VAL A 45 21.42 -7.73 2.56
C VAL A 45 20.64 -7.93 3.85
N SER A 46 21.35 -8.12 4.95
CA SER A 46 20.74 -8.08 6.26
C SER A 46 20.28 -6.64 6.41
N LEU A 47 19.00 -6.39 6.12
CA LEU A 47 18.39 -5.11 6.44
C LEU A 47 18.55 -4.97 7.95
N ARG A 48 19.43 -4.05 8.38
CA ARG A 48 19.58 -3.74 9.80
C ARG A 48 18.21 -3.25 10.26
N VAL A 49 17.53 -4.07 11.06
CA VAL A 49 16.30 -3.67 11.72
C VAL A 49 16.72 -2.70 12.82
N CYS A 50 16.69 -1.40 12.53
CA CYS A 50 16.89 -0.40 13.56
C CYS A 50 15.69 -0.45 14.52
N PRO A 51 15.92 -0.70 15.83
CA PRO A 51 14.84 -0.70 16.79
C PRO A 51 14.17 0.68 16.80
N SER A 52 12.85 0.71 16.76
CA SER A 52 12.09 1.95 16.82
C SER A 52 11.93 2.37 18.28
N LYS A 53 11.91 3.68 18.56
CA LYS A 53 11.60 4.21 19.90
C LYS A 53 10.25 3.70 20.47
N LEU A 54 9.36 3.21 19.60
CA LEU A 54 8.06 2.69 19.99
C LEU A 54 8.11 1.21 20.40
N ASP A 55 9.21 0.50 20.12
CA ASP A 55 9.32 -0.95 20.34
C ASP A 55 8.95 -1.39 21.77
N PRO A 56 9.39 -0.70 22.85
CA PRO A 56 9.01 -1.05 24.23
C PRO A 56 7.51 -0.89 24.53
N TYR A 57 6.79 -0.08 23.75
CA TYR A 57 5.38 0.26 23.99
C TYR A 57 4.43 -0.49 23.05
N LYS A 58 4.96 -1.31 22.13
CA LYS A 58 4.15 -2.02 21.12
C LYS A 58 3.14 -2.97 21.73
N ASP A 59 3.55 -3.73 22.74
CA ASP A 59 2.69 -4.72 23.40
C ASP A 59 1.52 -4.05 24.11
N PHE A 60 1.78 -2.93 24.77
CA PHE A 60 0.75 -2.12 25.39
C PHE A 60 -0.26 -1.57 24.37
N ILE A 61 0.24 -1.05 23.24
CA ILE A 61 -0.62 -0.55 22.16
C ILE A 61 -1.46 -1.68 21.55
N HIS A 62 -0.89 -2.88 21.44
CA HIS A 62 -1.61 -4.06 20.94
C HIS A 62 -2.78 -4.42 21.86
N LYS A 63 -2.50 -4.59 23.16
CA LYS A 63 -3.53 -4.86 24.18
C LYS A 63 -4.63 -3.80 24.21
N ALA A 64 -4.25 -2.52 24.15
CA ALA A 64 -5.20 -1.42 24.13
C ALA A 64 -6.11 -1.41 22.89
N LEU A 65 -5.62 -1.90 21.74
CA LEU A 65 -6.40 -2.00 20.51
C LEU A 65 -7.21 -3.31 20.41
N GLU A 66 -6.79 -4.37 21.08
CA GLU A 66 -7.59 -5.57 21.27
C GLU A 66 -8.82 -5.27 22.12
N GLU A 67 -8.66 -4.52 23.22
CA GLU A 67 -9.77 -4.12 24.08
C GLU A 67 -10.63 -3.01 23.44
N TYR A 68 -10.00 -2.03 22.79
CA TYR A 68 -10.69 -0.89 22.16
C TYR A 68 -10.28 -0.69 20.69
N PRO A 69 -10.82 -1.46 19.74
CA PRO A 69 -10.44 -1.40 18.33
C PRO A 69 -10.64 -0.02 17.66
N ARG A 70 -11.62 0.75 18.13
CA ARG A 70 -11.97 2.09 17.61
C ARG A 70 -11.23 3.24 18.29
N LEU A 71 -10.35 2.95 19.27
CA LEU A 71 -9.65 3.97 20.04
C LEU A 71 -8.89 4.94 19.13
N ARG A 72 -8.87 6.23 19.44
CA ARG A 72 -8.13 7.21 18.61
C ARG A 72 -6.62 7.08 18.82
N ALA A 73 -5.85 7.20 17.74
CA ALA A 73 -4.38 7.15 17.82
C ALA A 73 -3.77 8.30 18.65
N THR A 74 -4.47 9.43 18.78
CA THR A 74 -4.10 10.50 19.72
C THR A 74 -4.24 10.05 21.16
N ARG A 75 -5.32 9.33 21.51
CA ARG A 75 -5.50 8.81 22.86
C ARG A 75 -4.44 7.75 23.22
N LEU A 76 -4.11 6.88 22.26
CA LEU A 76 -2.99 5.95 22.41
C LEU A 76 -1.66 6.68 22.66
N TYR A 77 -1.43 7.79 21.99
CA TYR A 77 -0.25 8.61 22.22
C TYR A 77 -0.22 9.16 23.65
N ASP A 78 -1.32 9.76 24.14
CA ASP A 78 -1.39 10.29 25.51
C ASP A 78 -1.11 9.19 26.55
N MET A 79 -1.66 7.99 26.33
CA MET A 79 -1.43 6.82 27.21
C MET A 79 0.04 6.39 27.23
N VAL A 80 0.73 6.48 26.10
CA VAL A 80 2.13 6.06 25.95
C VAL A 80 3.08 7.16 26.45
N VAL A 81 2.74 8.44 26.27
CA VAL A 81 3.45 9.60 26.85
C VAL A 81 3.40 9.55 28.38
N ALA A 82 2.24 9.23 28.96
CA ALA A 82 2.11 9.05 30.41
C ALA A 82 3.01 7.92 30.97
N ARG A 83 3.55 7.06 30.11
CA ARG A 83 4.48 5.96 30.43
C ARG A 83 5.93 6.28 30.05
N GLY A 84 6.24 7.54 29.76
CA GLY A 84 7.61 8.00 29.47
C GLY A 84 8.02 7.99 27.99
N PHE A 85 7.07 7.97 27.06
CA PHE A 85 7.41 8.01 25.63
C PHE A 85 7.77 9.41 25.14
N GLU A 86 8.98 9.56 24.59
CA GLU A 86 9.51 10.82 24.04
C GLU A 86 9.40 10.95 22.51
N GLY A 87 8.74 9.99 21.85
CA GLY A 87 8.62 10.00 20.40
C GLY A 87 7.46 10.87 19.89
N SER A 88 7.38 11.03 18.58
CA SER A 88 6.27 11.76 17.94
C SER A 88 4.99 10.92 17.87
N VAL A 89 3.83 11.59 18.02
CA VAL A 89 2.49 11.04 17.71
C VAL A 89 2.40 10.39 16.32
N THR A 90 3.21 10.85 15.36
CA THR A 90 3.26 10.29 14.00
C THR A 90 3.73 8.83 14.00
N ILE A 91 4.65 8.47 14.90
CA ILE A 91 5.17 7.09 15.01
C ILE A 91 4.05 6.18 15.52
N VAL A 92 3.32 6.60 16.56
CA VAL A 92 2.16 5.89 17.12
C VAL A 92 1.06 5.74 16.07
N ARG A 93 0.71 6.82 15.36
CA ARG A 93 -0.29 6.79 14.27
C ARG A 93 0.10 5.82 13.16
N ARG A 94 1.38 5.82 12.75
CA ARG A 94 1.90 4.92 11.71
C ARG A 94 1.83 3.47 12.17
N TYR A 95 2.16 3.18 13.43
CA TYR A 95 2.08 1.84 13.99
C TYR A 95 0.62 1.36 14.11
N ALA A 96 -0.25 2.18 14.71
CA ALA A 96 -1.67 1.88 14.88
C ALA A 96 -2.39 1.59 13.55
N ARG A 97 -2.04 2.27 12.46
CA ARG A 97 -2.59 1.98 11.12
C ARG A 97 -2.15 0.64 10.54
N ARG A 98 -0.96 0.15 10.90
CA ARG A 98 -0.45 -1.15 10.40
C ARG A 98 -1.10 -2.33 11.11
N ILE A 99 -1.32 -2.19 12.42
CA ILE A 99 -1.84 -3.27 13.26
C ILE A 99 -3.36 -3.34 13.24
N ARG A 100 -4.06 -2.22 12.95
CA ARG A 100 -5.51 -2.27 12.80
C ARG A 100 -5.84 -3.12 11.58
N PRO A 101 -6.74 -4.11 11.70
CA PRO A 101 -7.26 -4.79 10.53
C PRO A 101 -7.87 -3.70 9.64
N SER A 102 -7.38 -3.59 8.40
CA SER A 102 -8.09 -2.79 7.42
C SER A 102 -9.41 -3.51 7.19
N GLY A 103 -10.49 -3.02 7.81
CA GLY A 103 -11.83 -3.45 7.48
C GLY A 103 -11.93 -3.41 5.95
N GLY A 104 -12.17 -4.57 5.34
CA GLY A 104 -12.22 -4.70 3.89
C GLY A 104 -13.07 -3.56 3.37
N ARG A 105 -12.52 -2.74 2.46
CA ARG A 105 -13.32 -1.71 1.83
C ARG A 105 -14.44 -2.44 1.12
N GLU A 106 -15.67 -2.14 1.50
CA GLU A 106 -16.83 -2.67 0.81
C GLU A 106 -16.67 -2.36 -0.68
N ALA A 107 -16.69 -3.41 -1.50
CA ALA A 107 -16.46 -3.30 -2.92
C ALA A 107 -17.73 -2.75 -3.56
N PHE A 108 -17.80 -1.43 -3.74
CA PHE A 108 -18.88 -0.80 -4.48
C PHE A 108 -18.65 -0.95 -5.98
N LEU A 109 -19.73 -1.20 -6.74
CA LEU A 109 -19.69 -1.15 -8.20
C LEU A 109 -19.36 0.28 -8.64
N ARG A 110 -18.23 0.45 -9.32
CA ARG A 110 -17.86 1.72 -9.96
C ARG A 110 -18.38 1.71 -11.39
N LEU A 111 -19.46 2.42 -11.63
CA LEU A 111 -19.97 2.65 -12.98
C LEU A 111 -19.22 3.82 -13.61
N ASN A 112 -18.80 3.64 -14.87
CA ASN A 112 -18.37 4.74 -15.73
C ASN A 112 -19.44 4.89 -16.80
N THR A 113 -20.03 6.07 -16.91
CA THR A 113 -21.09 6.37 -17.88
C THR A 113 -20.62 7.49 -18.79
N LEU A 114 -20.94 7.38 -20.09
CA LEU A 114 -20.70 8.46 -21.02
C LEU A 114 -21.71 9.60 -20.77
N PRO A 115 -21.36 10.86 -21.11
CA PRO A 115 -22.31 11.96 -21.03
C PRO A 115 -23.59 11.65 -21.82
N GLY A 116 -24.74 11.65 -21.13
CA GLY A 116 -26.06 11.39 -21.73
C GLY A 116 -26.54 9.93 -21.70
N GLU A 117 -25.73 8.96 -21.24
CA GLU A 117 -26.17 7.56 -21.07
C GLU A 117 -27.09 7.36 -19.85
N GLN A 118 -26.98 8.23 -18.85
CA GLN A 118 -27.80 8.19 -17.65
C GLN A 118 -28.29 9.60 -17.31
N ALA A 119 -29.54 9.67 -16.84
CA ALA A 119 -30.15 10.87 -16.29
C ALA A 119 -30.72 10.53 -14.92
N GLN A 120 -30.35 11.30 -13.89
CA GLN A 120 -30.94 11.15 -12.58
C GLN A 120 -32.25 11.94 -12.52
N VAL A 121 -33.33 11.27 -12.11
CA VAL A 121 -34.64 11.87 -11.85
C VAL A 121 -34.92 11.75 -10.36
N ASP A 122 -34.98 12.89 -9.68
CA ASP A 122 -35.44 12.95 -8.30
C ASP A 122 -36.92 13.37 -8.27
N TRP A 123 -37.74 12.69 -7.46
CA TRP A 123 -39.14 13.04 -7.25
C TRP A 123 -39.27 14.05 -6.11
N GLY A 124 -39.90 15.20 -6.35
CA GLY A 124 -40.11 16.24 -5.34
C GLY A 124 -41.58 16.58 -5.18
N GLN A 125 -42.09 16.49 -3.94
CA GLN A 125 -43.45 16.94 -3.60
C GLN A 125 -43.39 18.35 -3.00
N LEU A 126 -43.83 19.36 -3.76
CA LEU A 126 -43.91 20.73 -3.25
C LEU A 126 -45.21 20.93 -2.45
N ARG A 127 -45.10 21.39 -1.20
CA ARG A 127 -46.27 21.82 -0.42
C ARG A 127 -46.47 23.33 -0.55
N PRO A 128 -47.61 23.81 -1.09
CA PRO A 128 -47.89 25.23 -1.17
C PRO A 128 -48.12 25.84 0.22
N ARG A 129 -47.65 27.08 0.45
CA ARG A 129 -47.80 27.78 1.73
C ARG A 129 -49.20 28.35 2.00
N ARG A 130 -50.02 28.61 0.96
CA ARG A 130 -51.46 28.94 1.06
C ARG A 130 -52.17 28.62 -0.27
N GLY A 131 -53.38 28.07 -0.19
CA GLY A 131 -54.26 27.81 -1.35
C GLY A 131 -54.16 26.39 -1.94
N ARG A 132 -55.29 25.90 -2.48
CA ARG A 132 -55.61 24.52 -2.92
C ARG A 132 -54.41 23.68 -3.39
N GLN A 133 -54.35 22.47 -2.85
CA GLN A 133 -53.36 21.45 -3.16
C GLN A 133 -53.37 21.12 -4.66
N ARG A 134 -52.31 21.53 -5.36
CA ARG A 134 -52.04 21.09 -6.73
C ARG A 134 -50.79 20.23 -6.68
N GLN A 135 -50.95 18.95 -7.01
CA GLN A 135 -49.82 18.07 -7.22
C GLN A 135 -49.13 18.53 -8.50
N THR A 136 -47.88 18.96 -8.36
CA THR A 136 -47.02 19.32 -9.49
C THR A 136 -45.78 18.46 -9.37
N ASP A 137 -45.73 17.42 -10.19
CA ASP A 137 -44.57 16.52 -10.24
C ASP A 137 -43.47 17.27 -11.00
N ALA A 138 -42.48 17.78 -10.27
CA ALA A 138 -41.31 18.42 -10.87
C ALA A 138 -40.25 17.35 -11.18
N VAL A 139 -39.94 17.15 -12.46
CA VAL A 139 -38.84 16.31 -12.93
C VAL A 139 -37.61 17.20 -13.11
N VAL A 140 -36.61 17.06 -12.23
CA VAL A 140 -35.32 17.75 -12.39
C VAL A 140 -34.36 16.80 -13.09
N LEU A 141 -34.06 17.07 -14.37
CA LEU A 141 -33.03 16.34 -15.12
C LEU A 141 -31.66 16.94 -14.80
N ARG A 142 -30.82 16.22 -14.07
CA ARG A 142 -29.38 16.53 -14.00
C ARG A 142 -28.66 15.70 -15.05
N ASN A 143 -28.07 16.37 -16.04
CA ASN A 143 -27.11 15.74 -16.93
C ASN A 143 -25.77 15.63 -16.19
N ASP A 144 -25.32 14.41 -15.97
CA ASP A 144 -23.98 14.12 -15.47
C ASP A 144 -22.95 14.56 -16.52
N ARG A 145 -22.48 15.80 -16.39
CA ARG A 145 -21.28 16.25 -17.11
C ARG A 145 -20.12 15.47 -16.52
N GLY A 146 -19.72 14.39 -17.21
CA GLY A 146 -18.58 13.56 -16.82
C GLY A 146 -17.40 14.41 -16.37
N CYS A 147 -16.91 14.14 -15.17
CA CYS A 147 -15.75 14.81 -14.60
C CYS A 147 -14.53 14.46 -15.46
N CYS A 148 -13.99 15.43 -16.20
CA CYS A 148 -12.85 15.21 -17.09
C CYS A 148 -11.62 14.72 -16.30
N PRO A 149 -10.96 13.62 -16.69
CA PRO A 149 -9.73 13.19 -16.05
C PRO A 149 -8.55 14.02 -16.56
N GLY A 150 -8.01 14.88 -15.71
CA GLY A 150 -6.59 15.27 -15.68
C GLY A 150 -6.02 16.05 -16.87
N GLY A 151 -6.21 17.36 -16.90
CA GLY A 151 -5.37 18.30 -17.68
C GLY A 151 -4.48 19.13 -16.74
N LYS A 152 -3.18 18.76 -16.60
CA LYS A 152 -2.20 19.57 -15.87
C LYS A 152 -2.04 20.94 -16.55
N ARG A 153 -2.51 22.01 -15.93
CA ARG A 153 -2.10 23.37 -16.31
C ARG A 153 -0.68 23.62 -15.79
N ARG A 154 0.29 23.66 -16.70
CA ARG A 154 1.62 24.24 -16.43
C ARG A 154 1.43 25.74 -16.27
N SER A 155 1.77 26.30 -15.11
CA SER A 155 1.91 27.75 -14.94
C SER A 155 3.30 28.17 -15.39
N SER A 156 3.41 28.77 -16.57
CA SER A 156 4.55 29.62 -16.92
C SER A 156 4.30 31.00 -16.32
N ARG A 157 5.10 31.36 -15.31
CA ARG A 157 5.26 32.72 -14.79
C ARG A 157 6.00 33.55 -15.84
N THR A 158 5.41 34.67 -16.23
CA THR A 158 6.09 35.93 -16.56
C THR A 158 5.18 37.04 -16.04
#